data_AF-A0A7C1ZLC7-F1
#
_entry.id   AF-A0A7C1ZLC7-F1
#
_cell.length_a   1.000
_cell.length_b   1.000
_cell.length_c   1.000
_cell.angle_alpha   90.00
_cell.angle_beta   90.00
_cell.angle_gamma   90.00
#
_symmetry.space_group_name_H-M   'P 1'
#
loop_
_entity.id
_entity.type
_entity.pdbx_description
1 polymer ?
#
loop_
_entity_poly.entity_id
_entity_poly.type
_entity_poly.pdbx_seq_one_letter_code
_entity_poly.pdbx_strand_id
1 'polypeptide(L)' 'MISAWITFPAGIAIATVSTLTGIGGGILWAPFFLLILKLTPHDAIVLSLIIQIFGQGSGAIANYKLKKIDWHLVCYFCY' A
#
# COMPACT_ATOMS: atom_id res chain seq x y z
N MET A 1 0.62 -25.15 5.54
CA MET A 1 -0.37 -24.46 4.70
C MET A 1 -1.04 -23.41 5.58
N ILE A 2 -0.56 -22.16 5.59
CA ILE A 2 -1.30 -21.08 6.25
C ILE A 2 -2.67 -21.03 5.56
N SER A 3 -3.74 -21.26 6.31
CA SER A 3 -5.10 -21.25 5.78
C SER A 3 -5.35 -19.89 5.14
N ALA A 4 -5.70 -19.86 3.85
CA ALA A 4 -6.00 -18.64 3.09
C ALA A 4 -7.02 -17.73 3.81
N TRP A 5 -7.85 -18.32 4.67
CA TRP A 5 -8.76 -17.68 5.60
C TRP A 5 -8.13 -16.67 6.56
N ILE A 6 -6.85 -16.79 6.92
CA ILE A 6 -6.16 -15.85 7.84
C ILE A 6 -5.43 -14.77 7.04
N THR A 7 -4.90 -15.13 5.86
CA THR A 7 -4.16 -14.20 4.99
C THR A 7 -5.08 -13.11 4.43
N PHE A 8 -6.35 -13.43 4.16
CA PHE A 8 -7.31 -12.48 3.60
C PHE A 8 -7.63 -11.30 4.55
N PRO A 9 -8.08 -11.50 5.81
CA PRO A 9 -8.33 -10.40 6.73
C PRO A 9 -7.05 -9.65 7.11
N ALA A 10 -5.91 -10.36 7.22
CA ALA A 10 -4.62 -9.71 7.47
C ALA A 10 -4.22 -8.78 6.32
N GLY A 11 -4.39 -9.21 5.07
CA GLY A 11 -4.12 -8.40 3.89
C GLY A 11 -5.01 -7.16 3.82
N ILE A 12 -6.30 -7.28 4.18
CA ILE A 12 -7.21 -6.13 4.26
C ILE A 12 -6.74 -5.14 5.33
N ALA A 13 -6.43 -5.62 6.54
CA ALA A 13 -5.96 -4.76 7.63
C ALA A 13 -4.67 -4.01 7.26
N ILE A 14 -3.70 -4.72 6.67
CA ILE A 14 -2.44 -4.14 6.20
C ILE A 14 -2.70 -3.10 5.10
N ALA A 15 -3.56 -3.41 4.13
CA ALA A 15 -3.92 -2.49 3.06
C ALA A 15 -4.60 -1.22 3.60
N THR A 16 -5.54 -1.35 4.54
CA THR A 16 -6.22 -0.20 5.14
C THR A 16 -5.26 0.69 5.93
N VAL A 17 -4.42 0.12 6.78
CA VAL A 17 -3.43 0.88 7.58
C VAL A 17 -2.41 1.56 6.66
N SER A 18 -1.95 0.86 5.62
CA SER A 18 -1.02 1.41 4.65
C SER A 18 -1.62 2.59 3.89
N THR A 19 -2.83 2.45 3.35
CA THR A 19 -3.48 3.52 2.56
C THR A 19 -3.88 4.70 3.45
N LEU A 20 -4.25 4.47 4.71
CA LEU A 20 -4.61 5.53 5.65
C LEU A 20 -3.39 6.37 6.08
N THR A 21 -2.24 5.72 6.30
CA THR A 21 -1.02 6.43 6.69
C THR A 21 -0.40 7.20 5.53
N GLY A 22 -0.66 6.83 4.27
CA GLY A 22 -0.09 7.47 3.10
C GLY A 22 1.43 7.29 2.95
N ILE A 23 2.08 6.68 3.92
CA ILE A 23 3.49 6.28 3.89
C ILE A 23 3.58 5.09 2.93
N GLY A 24 4.51 5.14 1.97
CA GLY A 24 4.71 4.08 0.98
C GLY A 24 4.65 2.70 1.64
N GLY A 25 3.55 1.98 1.44
CA GLY A 25 3.17 0.72 2.10
C GLY A 25 4.16 -0.45 2.00
N GLY A 26 5.29 -0.24 1.32
CA GLY A 26 6.35 -1.22 1.10
C GLY A 26 6.95 -1.69 2.41
N ILE A 27 6.97 -0.84 3.45
CA ILE A 27 7.40 -1.24 4.80
C ILE A 27 6.53 -2.37 5.38
N LEU A 28 5.24 -2.42 5.06
CA LEU A 28 4.34 -3.47 5.55
C LEU A 28 4.25 -4.65 4.56
N TRP A 29 4.21 -4.37 3.26
CA TRP A 29 4.06 -5.41 2.23
C TRP A 29 5.34 -6.22 1.98
N ALA A 30 6.53 -5.60 2.04
CA ALA A 30 7.79 -6.30 1.82
C ALA A 30 8.05 -7.41 2.86
N PRO A 31 7.98 -7.18 4.19
CA PRO A 31 8.15 -8.26 5.16
C PRO A 31 7.00 -9.27 5.10
N PHE A 32 5.78 -8.87 4.73
CA PHE A 32 4.67 -9.79 4.53
C PHE A 32 4.95 -10.79 3.40
N PHE A 33 5.44 -10.33 2.24
CA PHE A 33 5.77 -11.21 1.13
C PHE A 33 7.00 -12.08 1.38
N LEU A 34 8.02 -11.53 2.05
CA LEU A 34 9.25 -12.26 2.37
C LEU A 34 9.05 -13.32 3.47
N LEU A 35 8.37 -12.97 4.57
CA LEU A 35 8.29 -13.83 5.75
C LEU A 35 7.08 -14.78 5.70
N ILE A 36 5.94 -14.32 5.20
CA ILE A 36 4.68 -15.10 5.22
C ILE A 36 4.52 -15.89 3.93
N LEU A 37 4.66 -15.23 2.77
CA LEU A 37 4.55 -15.91 1.47
C LEU A 37 5.85 -16.58 1.02
N LYS A 38 6.99 -16.30 1.68
CA LYS A 38 8.32 -16.85 1.35
C LYS A 38 8.68 -16.69 -0.13
N LEU A 39 8.29 -15.55 -0.71
CA LEU A 39 8.64 -15.19 -2.09
C LEU A 39 10.13 -14.84 -2.17
N THR A 40 10.70 -15.00 -3.37
CA THR A 40 12.03 -14.50 -3.71
C THR A 40 12.11 -12.99 -3.47
N PRO A 41 13.23 -12.45 -2.97
CA PRO A 41 13.34 -11.04 -2.62
C PRO A 41 13.05 -10.08 -3.78
N HIS A 42 13.45 -10.49 -4.98
CA HIS A 42 13.16 -9.76 -6.21
C HIS A 42 11.65 -9.62 -6.43
N ASP A 43 10.91 -10.72 -6.37
CA ASP A 43 9.47 -10.73 -6.68
C ASP A 43 8.66 -10.06 -5.57
N ALA A 44 9.08 -10.21 -4.31
CA ALA A 44 8.46 -9.52 -3.17
C ALA A 44 8.54 -8.00 -3.31
N ILE A 45 9.68 -7.46 -3.74
CA ILE A 45 9.85 -6.02 -3.96
C ILE A 45 8.95 -5.56 -5.10
N VAL A 46 9.01 -6.22 -6.26
CA VAL A 46 8.19 -5.86 -7.43
C VAL A 46 6.70 -5.89 -7.10
N LEU A 47 6.23 -6.95 -6.43
CA LEU A 47 4.82 -7.09 -6.05
C LEU A 47 4.38 -6.01 -5.05
N SER A 48 5.24 -5.68 -4.08
CA SER A 48 4.96 -4.61 -3.11
C SER A 48 4.81 -3.24 -3.77
N LEU A 49 5.63 -2.95 -4.79
CA LEU A 49 5.56 -1.69 -5.54
C LEU A 49 4.29 -1.62 -6.38
N ILE A 50 3.94 -2.69 -7.08
CA ILE A 50 2.71 -2.77 -7.88
C ILE A 50 1.49 -2.51 -6.99
N ILE A 51 1.36 -3.25 -5.88
CA ILE A 51 0.24 -3.09 -4.96
C ILE A 51 0.18 -1.69 -4.38
N GLN A 52 1.33 -1.08 -4.08
CA GLN A 52 1.40 0.27 -3.57
C GLN A 52 0.94 1.31 -4.59
N ILE A 53 1.37 1.21 -5.86
CA ILE A 53 0.96 2.13 -6.93
C ILE A 53 -0.56 2.08 -7.10
N PHE A 54 -1.15 0.89 -7.15
CA PHE A 54 -2.59 0.75 -7.32
C PHE A 54 -3.37 1.16 -6.06
N GLY A 55 -2.91 0.78 -4.87
CA GLY A 55 -3.57 1.11 -3.61
C GLY A 55 -3.54 2.60 -3.29
N GLN A 56 -2.34 3.19 -3.28
CA GLN A 56 -2.14 4.62 -3.01
C GLN A 56 -2.68 5.47 -4.16
N GLY A 57 -2.48 5.03 -5.42
CA GLY A 57 -3.03 5.72 -6.59
C GLY A 57 -4.56 5.80 -6.55
N SER A 58 -5.22 4.70 -6.20
CA SER A 58 -6.68 4.69 -6.00
C SER A 58 -7.11 5.62 -4.86
N GLY A 59 -6.39 5.60 -3.73
CA GLY A 59 -6.62 6.51 -2.61
C GLY A 59 -6.45 7.98 -3.00
N ALA A 60 -5.40 8.31 -3.75
CA ALA A 60 -5.14 9.66 -4.24
C ALA A 60 -6.22 10.12 -5.22
N ILE A 61 -6.62 9.28 -6.18
CA ILE A 61 -7.69 9.58 -7.14
C ILE A 61 -9.03 9.76 -6.42
N ALA A 62 -9.33 8.93 -5.42
CA ALA A 62 -10.55 9.07 -4.62
C ALA A 62 -10.57 10.41 -3.88
N ASN A 63 -9.48 10.77 -3.19
CA ASN A 63 -9.36 12.05 -2.49
C ASN A 63 -9.40 13.26 -3.44
N TYR A 64 -8.86 13.12 -4.65
CA TYR A 64 -8.96 14.10 -5.73
C TYR A 64 -10.42 14.33 -6.13
N LYS A 65 -11.18 13.26 -6.37
CA LYS A 65 -12.61 13.35 -6.70
C LYS A 65 -13.44 13.95 -5.57
N LEU A 66 -13.06 13.68 -4.32
CA LEU A 66 -13.69 14.23 -3.12
C LEU A 66 -13.40 15.73 -2.89
N LYS A 67 -12.59 16.40 -3.74
CA LYS A 67 -12.17 17.80 -3.63
C LYS A 67 -11.58 18.18 -2.25
N LYS A 68 -11.05 17.20 -1.53
CA LYS A 68 -10.40 17.39 -0.22
C LYS A 68 -8.90 17.69 -0.34
N ILE A 69 -8.38 17.77 -1.56
CA ILE A 69 -6.97 18.07 -1.80
C ILE A 69 -6.78 19.58 -1.71
N ASP A 70 -6.04 20.01 -0.69
CA ASP A 70 -5.50 21.35 -0.62
C ASP A 70 -4.27 21.45 -1.53
N TRP A 71 -4.46 22.06 -2.70
CA TRP A 71 -3.42 22.23 -3.71
C TRP A 71 -2.27 23.12 -3.25
N HIS A 72 -2.48 23.97 -2.24
CA HIS A 72 -1.43 24.84 -1.71
C HIS A 72 -0.36 24.02 -0.96
N LEU A 73 -0.80 23.04 -0.16
CA LEU A 73 0.06 22.07 0.51
C LEU A 73 0.79 21.16 -0.47
N VAL A 74 0.09 20.70 -1.52
CA VAL A 74 0.70 19.84 -2.54
C VAL A 74 1.82 20.56 -3.28
N CYS A 75 1.62 21.83 -3.68
CA CYS A 75 2.68 22.63 -4.30
C CYS A 75 3.86 22.88 -3.36
N TYR A 76 3.62 23.08 -2.06
CA TYR A 76 4.70 23.33 -1.09
C TYR A 76 5.58 22.10 -0.85
N PHE A 77 5.01 20.89 -0.93
CA PHE A 77 5.76 19.64 -0.77
C PHE A 77 6.38 19.13 -2.07
N CYS A 78 5.87 19.59 -3.23
CA CYS A 78 6.39 19.23 -4.55
C CYS A 78 7.60 20.09 -4.99
N TYR A 79 7.87 21.19 -4.28
CA TYR A 79 9.09 22.01 -4.43
C TYR A 79 10.17 21.57 -3.44
#